data_AF-A0A7R9WLB7-F1
#
_entry.id   AF-A0A7R9WLB7-F1
#
_cell.length_a   1.000
_cell.length_b   1.000
_cell.length_c   1.000
_cell.angle_alpha   90.00
_cell.angle_beta   90.00
_cell.angle_gamma   90.00
#
_symmetry.space_group_name_H-M   'P 1'
#
loop_
_entity.id
_entity.type
_entity.pdbx_description
1 polymer ?
#
loop_
_entity_poly.entity_id
_entity_poly.type
_entity_poly.pdbx_seq_one_letter_code
_entity_poly.pdbx_strand_id
1 'polypeptide(L)'
;MPSNDYYDTEEFPEDYTGYDGAEVWKFIHNRLCFSEYGYDDDHWKADFNKAVSGLHSVISAQVVRGIRDKADRGEAFDADEVWTDAELEYQRRLSPSGETPKASENLFFAYMLALTAATKAKDRLLEDCDNARIDAEVVGDIQLLLSHPIFSDASIGVAAEKLHADAMKDLESDNALWEARMRTRELLRIMNCVQCNKCRLHGKISMMGLSTVFQILMGRSGEGGDPNRVHRVELATLISTLYKFSRAVDLCSQMKK
;
A
#
# COMPACT_ATOMS: atom_id res chain seq x y z
N MET A 1 7.88 20.71 -1.61
CA MET A 1 7.36 20.49 -0.23
C MET A 1 8.55 20.60 0.71
N PRO A 2 8.55 21.57 1.64
CA PRO A 2 9.55 21.63 2.69
C PRO A 2 9.51 20.34 3.52
N SER A 3 10.66 19.90 4.01
CA SER A 3 10.89 18.49 4.35
C SER A 3 10.50 18.06 5.77
N ASN A 4 9.82 18.88 6.58
CA ASN A 4 9.47 18.55 7.99
C ASN A 4 8.06 19.00 8.45
N ASP A 5 7.19 19.45 7.54
CA ASP A 5 5.86 19.93 7.94
C ASP A 5 4.89 18.76 8.16
N TYR A 6 3.99 18.88 9.15
CA TYR A 6 2.84 17.99 9.30
C TYR A 6 1.77 18.39 8.28
N TYR A 7 1.16 17.40 7.62
CA TYR A 7 0.06 17.59 6.68
C TYR A 7 -1.20 16.98 7.26
N ASP A 8 -2.29 17.73 7.21
CA ASP A 8 -3.62 17.21 7.49
C ASP A 8 -4.15 16.46 6.26
N THR A 9 -4.33 15.15 6.38
CA THR A 9 -4.83 14.31 5.28
C THR A 9 -6.34 14.42 5.08
N GLU A 10 -7.07 15.03 6.02
CA GLU A 10 -8.49 15.35 5.85
C GLU A 10 -8.68 16.65 5.06
N GLU A 11 -7.82 17.64 5.27
CA GLU A 11 -7.79 18.88 4.47
C GLU A 11 -7.34 18.59 3.02
N PHE A 12 -6.38 17.67 2.86
CA PHE A 12 -5.87 17.24 1.56
C PHE A 12 -6.17 15.76 1.32
N PRO A 13 -7.44 15.36 1.12
CA PRO A 13 -7.81 13.97 0.96
C PRO A 13 -7.34 13.42 -0.37
N GLU A 14 -7.04 12.12 -0.42
CA GLU A 14 -6.72 11.45 -1.67
C GLU A 14 -7.94 11.50 -2.58
N ASP A 15 -7.77 11.78 -3.87
CA ASP A 15 -8.89 11.94 -4.82
C ASP A 15 -8.41 11.75 -6.26
N TYR A 16 -9.35 11.70 -7.21
CA TYR A 16 -9.06 11.81 -8.63
C TYR A 16 -8.54 13.22 -8.97
N THR A 17 -7.42 13.28 -9.70
CA THR A 17 -6.69 14.52 -9.98
C THR A 17 -6.38 14.73 -11.46
N GLY A 18 -6.80 13.81 -12.33
CA GLY A 18 -6.41 13.79 -13.75
C GLY A 18 -4.91 13.53 -14.01
N TYR A 19 -4.08 13.33 -12.97
CA TYR A 19 -2.64 13.11 -13.13
C TYR A 19 -2.33 11.73 -13.72
N ASP A 20 -1.58 11.70 -14.82
CA ASP A 20 -1.26 10.46 -15.53
C ASP A 20 -0.39 9.50 -14.69
N GLY A 21 0.81 9.95 -14.32
CA GLY A 21 1.73 9.16 -13.49
C GLY A 21 2.27 7.88 -14.14
N ALA A 22 1.87 7.50 -15.36
CA ALA A 22 2.29 6.27 -16.01
C ALA A 22 3.81 6.10 -16.12
N GLU A 23 4.56 7.17 -16.44
CA GLU A 23 6.03 7.09 -16.52
C GLU A 23 6.69 6.80 -15.16
N VAL A 24 6.12 7.28 -14.06
CA VAL A 24 6.59 6.96 -12.70
C VAL A 24 6.37 5.48 -12.40
N TRP A 25 5.18 4.96 -12.70
CA TRP A 25 4.88 3.54 -12.49
C TRP A 25 5.67 2.62 -13.41
N LYS A 26 5.89 3.00 -14.66
CA LYS A 26 6.77 2.30 -15.60
C LYS A 26 8.20 2.22 -15.08
N PHE A 27 8.71 3.31 -14.49
CA PHE A 27 10.02 3.28 -13.84
C PHE A 27 10.03 2.35 -12.62
N ILE A 28 9.01 2.44 -11.76
CA ILE A 28 8.87 1.56 -10.58
C ILE A 28 8.90 0.08 -11.00
N HIS A 29 8.04 -0.34 -11.92
CA HIS A 29 7.94 -1.74 -12.34
C HIS A 29 9.17 -2.22 -13.13
N ASN A 30 9.81 -1.36 -13.92
CA ASN A 30 10.95 -1.79 -14.75
C ASN A 30 12.32 -1.69 -14.06
N ARG A 31 12.44 -0.85 -13.02
CA ARG A 31 13.75 -0.56 -12.38
C ARG A 31 13.78 -0.86 -10.90
N LEU A 32 12.67 -0.69 -10.19
CA LEU A 32 12.62 -0.85 -8.74
C LEU A 32 12.07 -2.23 -8.32
N CYS A 33 11.21 -2.83 -9.14
CA CYS A 33 10.87 -4.25 -9.04
C CYS A 33 12.01 -5.14 -9.58
N PHE A 34 11.99 -6.41 -9.20
CA PHE A 34 12.95 -7.41 -9.66
C PHE A 34 12.53 -7.96 -11.03
N SER A 35 13.11 -7.44 -12.11
CA SER A 35 12.68 -7.72 -13.50
C SER A 35 12.80 -9.18 -13.94
N GLU A 36 13.65 -9.96 -13.27
CA GLU A 36 13.88 -11.38 -13.57
C GLU A 36 12.78 -12.30 -13.01
N TYR A 37 11.84 -11.76 -12.22
CA TYR A 37 10.85 -12.54 -11.49
C TYR A 37 9.43 -12.10 -11.87
N GLY A 38 8.69 -13.03 -12.50
CA GLY A 38 7.27 -12.89 -12.79
C GLY A 38 6.42 -13.03 -11.53
N TYR A 39 5.17 -12.55 -11.57
CA TYR A 39 4.29 -12.66 -10.40
C TYR A 39 3.98 -14.12 -10.03
N ASP A 40 3.92 -15.05 -10.98
CA ASP A 40 3.60 -16.44 -10.67
C ASP A 40 4.80 -17.27 -10.16
N ASP A 41 5.98 -16.67 -10.04
CA ASP A 41 7.17 -17.37 -9.55
C ASP A 41 7.10 -17.62 -8.03
N ASP A 42 7.54 -18.81 -7.61
CA ASP A 42 7.69 -19.19 -6.20
C ASP A 42 8.99 -18.63 -5.59
N HIS A 43 9.08 -17.29 -5.55
CA HIS A 43 10.25 -16.59 -5.04
C HIS A 43 9.86 -15.31 -4.28
N TRP A 44 10.59 -14.98 -3.22
CA TRP A 44 10.29 -13.79 -2.40
C TRP A 44 10.40 -12.48 -3.20
N LYS A 45 11.27 -12.42 -4.22
CA LYS A 45 11.38 -11.30 -5.17
C LYS A 45 10.11 -11.12 -6.01
N ALA A 46 9.44 -12.22 -6.39
CA ALA A 46 8.13 -12.16 -7.03
C ALA A 46 7.06 -11.66 -6.04
N ASP A 47 7.11 -12.11 -4.79
CA ASP A 47 6.21 -11.62 -3.74
C ASP A 47 6.43 -10.11 -3.44
N PHE A 48 7.67 -9.62 -3.49
CA PHE A 48 7.96 -8.19 -3.46
C PHE A 48 7.29 -7.46 -4.63
N ASN A 49 7.44 -7.97 -5.86
CA ASN A 49 6.81 -7.40 -7.04
C ASN A 49 5.27 -7.39 -6.92
N LYS A 50 4.66 -8.47 -6.39
CA LYS A 50 3.21 -8.53 -6.10
C LYS A 50 2.78 -7.46 -5.13
N ALA A 51 3.55 -7.23 -4.06
CA ALA A 51 3.21 -6.22 -3.07
C ALA A 51 3.25 -4.79 -3.65
N VAL A 52 4.26 -4.49 -4.48
CA VAL A 52 4.35 -3.21 -5.20
C VAL A 52 3.20 -3.06 -6.20
N SER A 53 2.89 -4.13 -6.94
CA SER A 53 1.75 -4.18 -7.86
C SER A 53 0.41 -3.98 -7.14
N GLY A 54 0.21 -4.61 -5.98
CA GLY A 54 -0.98 -4.42 -5.15
C GLY A 54 -1.12 -2.99 -4.64
N LEU A 55 -0.01 -2.34 -4.29
CA LEU A 55 -0.02 -0.92 -3.94
C LEU A 55 -0.38 -0.03 -5.14
N HIS A 56 0.06 -0.39 -6.36
CA HIS A 56 -0.39 0.28 -7.58
C HIS A 56 -1.90 0.09 -7.78
N SER A 57 -2.43 -1.11 -7.51
CA SER A 57 -3.87 -1.38 -7.57
C SER A 57 -4.68 -0.56 -6.56
N VAL A 58 -4.13 -0.24 -5.38
CA VAL A 58 -4.76 0.70 -4.43
C VAL A 58 -4.94 2.08 -5.06
N ILE A 59 -3.91 2.59 -5.74
CA ILE A 59 -3.99 3.89 -6.42
C ILE A 59 -4.97 3.84 -7.58
N SER A 60 -4.96 2.79 -8.41
CA SER A 60 -5.93 2.60 -9.49
C SER A 60 -7.37 2.56 -8.96
N ALA A 61 -7.62 1.86 -7.86
CA ALA A 61 -8.93 1.83 -7.22
C ALA A 61 -9.33 3.23 -6.73
N GLN A 62 -8.40 3.98 -6.15
CA GLN A 62 -8.69 5.33 -5.72
C GLN A 62 -9.04 6.28 -6.88
N VAL A 63 -8.33 6.18 -8.00
CA VAL A 63 -8.67 6.94 -9.22
C VAL A 63 -10.08 6.60 -9.68
N VAL A 64 -10.41 5.31 -9.79
CA VAL A 64 -11.74 4.86 -10.23
C VAL A 64 -12.84 5.34 -9.28
N ARG A 65 -12.61 5.25 -7.97
CA ARG A 65 -13.54 5.78 -6.97
C ARG A 65 -13.73 7.29 -7.12
N GLY A 66 -12.64 8.06 -7.27
CA GLY A 66 -12.73 9.51 -7.42
C GLY A 66 -13.48 9.94 -8.69
N ILE A 67 -13.31 9.21 -9.81
CA ILE A 67 -14.10 9.42 -11.03
C ILE A 67 -15.59 9.20 -10.75
N ARG A 68 -15.94 8.10 -10.08
CA ARG A 68 -17.33 7.79 -9.69
C ARG A 68 -17.90 8.87 -8.78
N ASP A 69 -17.18 9.23 -7.72
CA ASP A 69 -17.64 10.20 -6.73
C ASP A 69 -17.81 11.60 -7.37
N LYS A 70 -16.94 11.99 -8.32
CA LYS A 70 -17.09 13.23 -9.12
C LYS A 70 -18.37 13.20 -9.96
N ALA A 71 -18.62 12.08 -10.66
CA ALA A 71 -19.83 11.91 -11.46
C ALA A 71 -21.11 11.92 -10.60
N ASP A 72 -21.12 11.23 -9.46
CA ASP A 72 -22.25 11.17 -8.54
C ASP A 72 -22.62 12.53 -7.95
N ARG A 73 -21.63 13.43 -7.78
CA ARG A 73 -21.85 14.83 -7.37
C ARG A 73 -22.33 15.74 -8.50
N GLY A 74 -22.38 15.25 -9.73
CA GLY A 74 -22.75 16.05 -10.92
C GLY A 74 -21.69 17.09 -11.31
N GLU A 75 -20.45 16.90 -10.89
CA GLU A 75 -19.33 17.76 -11.27
C GLU A 75 -18.92 17.48 -12.72
N ALA A 76 -18.69 18.54 -13.50
CA ALA A 76 -18.24 18.40 -14.89
C ALA A 76 -16.79 17.93 -14.94
N PHE A 77 -16.50 17.04 -15.91
CA PHE A 77 -15.13 16.75 -16.32
C PHE A 77 -14.67 17.82 -17.31
N ASP A 78 -13.43 18.29 -17.18
CA ASP A 78 -12.87 19.24 -18.13
C ASP A 78 -12.71 18.58 -19.52
N ALA A 79 -12.68 19.40 -20.58
CA ALA A 79 -12.66 18.89 -21.95
C ALA A 79 -11.39 18.08 -22.29
N ASP A 80 -10.30 18.30 -21.54
CA ASP A 80 -9.03 17.59 -21.64
C ASP A 80 -8.92 16.39 -20.68
N GLU A 81 -9.90 16.17 -19.80
CA GLU A 81 -9.94 14.98 -18.94
C GLU A 81 -10.30 13.73 -19.76
N VAL A 82 -9.37 12.78 -19.81
CA VAL A 82 -9.51 11.55 -20.60
C VAL A 82 -10.26 10.45 -19.83
N TRP A 83 -10.19 10.47 -18.49
CA TRP A 83 -10.72 9.40 -17.63
C TRP A 83 -11.98 9.86 -16.92
N THR A 84 -13.13 9.61 -17.56
CA THR A 84 -14.43 10.15 -17.12
C THR A 84 -15.46 9.07 -16.80
N ASP A 85 -15.22 7.83 -17.20
CA ASP A 85 -16.10 6.68 -16.95
C ASP A 85 -15.42 5.73 -15.95
N ALA A 86 -15.98 5.66 -14.74
CA ALA A 86 -15.46 4.84 -13.65
C ALA A 86 -15.51 3.35 -13.98
N GLU A 87 -16.54 2.88 -14.68
CA GLU A 87 -16.67 1.46 -15.02
C GLU A 87 -15.66 1.08 -16.10
N LEU A 88 -15.50 1.92 -17.12
CA LEU A 88 -14.48 1.71 -18.15
C LEU A 88 -13.07 1.68 -17.55
N GLU A 89 -12.77 2.61 -16.63
CA GLU A 89 -11.46 2.66 -15.98
C GLU A 89 -11.25 1.51 -14.97
N TYR A 90 -12.32 1.02 -14.32
CA TYR A 90 -12.27 -0.23 -13.54
C TYR A 90 -11.88 -1.41 -14.43
N GLN A 91 -12.58 -1.58 -15.55
CA GLN A 91 -12.32 -2.67 -16.49
C GLN A 91 -10.91 -2.60 -17.07
N ARG A 92 -10.42 -1.40 -17.38
CA ARG A 92 -9.07 -1.21 -17.92
C ARG A 92 -7.97 -1.49 -16.90
N ARG A 93 -8.13 -1.04 -15.65
CA ARG A 93 -7.03 -1.01 -14.67
C ARG A 93 -7.02 -2.16 -13.67
N LEU A 94 -8.19 -2.70 -13.32
CA LEU A 94 -8.35 -3.59 -12.17
C LEU A 94 -8.97 -4.94 -12.51
N SER A 95 -9.69 -5.04 -13.63
CA SER A 95 -10.33 -6.30 -14.00
C SER A 95 -9.34 -7.31 -14.60
N PRO A 96 -9.63 -8.62 -14.51
CA PRO A 96 -8.77 -9.66 -15.07
C PRO A 96 -8.55 -9.57 -16.59
N SER A 97 -9.45 -8.88 -17.31
CA SER A 97 -9.34 -8.65 -18.76
C SER A 97 -8.68 -7.32 -19.12
N GLY A 98 -8.27 -6.54 -18.12
CA GLY A 98 -7.65 -5.24 -18.31
C GLY A 98 -6.15 -5.30 -18.61
N GLU A 99 -5.50 -4.14 -18.52
CA GLU A 99 -4.06 -3.96 -18.74
C GLU A 99 -3.21 -4.65 -17.66
N THR A 100 -3.77 -4.85 -16.46
CA THR A 100 -3.10 -5.54 -15.35
C THR A 100 -3.97 -6.69 -14.82
N PRO A 101 -3.97 -7.86 -15.49
CA PRO A 101 -4.86 -8.99 -15.15
C PRO A 101 -4.78 -9.46 -13.69
N LYS A 102 -3.59 -9.37 -13.07
CA LYS A 102 -3.33 -9.77 -11.68
C LYS A 102 -3.57 -8.66 -10.64
N ALA A 103 -4.09 -7.49 -11.04
CA ALA A 103 -4.27 -6.35 -10.14
C ALA A 103 -5.07 -6.71 -8.88
N SER A 104 -6.22 -7.37 -9.04
CA SER A 104 -7.06 -7.73 -7.90
C SER A 104 -6.38 -8.77 -6.98
N GLU A 105 -5.71 -9.79 -7.52
CA GLU A 105 -4.97 -10.78 -6.74
C GLU A 105 -3.83 -10.13 -5.95
N ASN A 106 -3.05 -9.27 -6.61
CA ASN A 106 -1.93 -8.55 -6.02
C ASN A 106 -2.40 -7.56 -4.94
N LEU A 107 -3.57 -6.93 -5.12
CA LEU A 107 -4.21 -6.08 -4.12
C LEU A 107 -4.50 -6.85 -2.83
N PHE A 108 -5.16 -8.01 -2.93
CA PHE A 108 -5.45 -8.85 -1.76
C PHE A 108 -4.17 -9.39 -1.11
N PHE A 109 -3.19 -9.80 -1.91
CA PHE A 109 -1.88 -10.23 -1.41
C PHE A 109 -1.21 -9.13 -0.57
N ALA A 110 -1.10 -7.93 -1.10
CA ALA A 110 -0.51 -6.79 -0.41
C ALA A 110 -1.31 -6.39 0.85
N TYR A 111 -2.64 -6.49 0.80
CA TYR A 111 -3.49 -6.21 1.96
C TYR A 111 -3.29 -7.22 3.10
N MET A 112 -3.18 -8.52 2.78
CA MET A 112 -2.86 -9.56 3.77
C MET A 112 -1.51 -9.30 4.45
N LEU A 113 -0.49 -8.88 3.70
CA LEU A 113 0.79 -8.47 4.27
C LEU A 113 0.63 -7.26 5.22
N ALA A 114 -0.12 -6.24 4.81
CA ALA A 114 -0.35 -5.06 5.64
C ALA A 114 -1.11 -5.39 6.93
N LEU A 115 -2.14 -6.23 6.85
CA LEU A 115 -2.90 -6.71 8.01
C LEU A 115 -2.01 -7.49 8.97
N THR A 116 -1.20 -8.41 8.45
CA THR A 116 -0.26 -9.19 9.27
C THR A 116 0.77 -8.30 9.96
N ALA A 117 1.31 -7.30 9.25
CA ALA A 117 2.26 -6.34 9.83
C ALA A 117 1.62 -5.54 10.97
N ALA A 118 0.36 -5.09 10.80
CA ALA A 118 -0.37 -4.41 11.86
C ALA A 118 -0.74 -5.34 13.03
N THR A 119 -1.04 -6.62 12.80
CA THR A 119 -1.17 -7.62 13.87
C THR A 119 0.11 -7.71 14.68
N LYS A 120 1.29 -7.78 14.02
CA LYS A 120 2.58 -7.80 14.71
C LYS A 120 2.88 -6.50 15.48
N ALA A 121 2.40 -5.35 14.99
CA ALA A 121 2.55 -4.05 15.66
C ALA A 121 1.45 -3.74 16.69
N LYS A 122 0.47 -4.62 16.88
CA LYS A 122 -0.72 -4.37 17.71
C LYS A 122 -0.37 -3.98 19.15
N ASP A 123 0.47 -4.77 19.82
CA ASP A 123 0.84 -4.51 21.21
C ASP A 123 1.56 -3.16 21.36
N ARG A 124 2.41 -2.82 20.40
CA ARG A 124 3.10 -1.53 20.34
C ARG A 124 2.11 -0.36 20.17
N LEU A 125 1.11 -0.50 19.31
CA LEU A 125 0.09 0.54 19.09
C LEU A 125 -0.79 0.74 20.32
N LEU A 126 -1.15 -0.35 21.02
CA LEU A 126 -1.89 -0.29 22.28
C LEU A 126 -1.07 0.37 23.39
N GLU A 127 0.22 0.03 23.50
CA GLU A 127 1.14 0.71 24.42
C GLU A 127 1.23 2.22 24.12
N ASP A 128 1.26 2.62 22.84
CA ASP A 128 1.27 4.03 22.45
C ASP A 128 -0.06 4.75 22.79
N CYS A 129 -1.19 4.04 22.79
CA CYS A 129 -2.47 4.54 23.30
C CYS A 129 -2.40 4.78 24.83
N ASP A 130 -1.94 3.78 25.58
CA ASP A 130 -1.91 3.82 27.05
C ASP A 130 -0.93 4.88 27.58
N ASN A 131 0.13 5.18 26.83
CA ASN A 131 1.16 6.16 27.20
C ASN A 131 0.93 7.57 26.62
N ALA A 132 -0.27 7.88 26.13
CA ALA A 132 -0.63 9.20 25.57
C ALA A 132 0.31 9.69 24.44
N ARG A 133 0.81 8.75 23.61
CA ARG A 133 1.59 9.07 22.39
C ARG A 133 0.69 9.21 21.15
N ILE A 134 -0.58 8.83 21.30
CA ILE A 134 -1.68 9.01 20.36
C ILE A 134 -2.67 9.99 21.00
N ASP A 135 -3.22 10.89 20.20
CA ASP A 135 -4.18 11.89 20.67
C ASP A 135 -5.41 11.21 21.27
N ALA A 136 -5.86 11.69 22.43
CA ALA A 136 -6.91 11.06 23.22
C ALA A 136 -8.23 10.90 22.44
N GLU A 137 -8.49 11.78 21.48
CA GLU A 137 -9.68 11.76 20.61
C GLU A 137 -9.71 10.54 19.68
N VAL A 138 -8.54 9.99 19.31
CA VAL A 138 -8.41 8.90 18.31
C VAL A 138 -8.08 7.55 18.97
N VAL A 139 -7.71 7.53 20.25
CA VAL A 139 -7.38 6.30 20.99
C VAL A 139 -8.51 5.26 20.89
N GLY A 140 -9.77 5.69 21.06
CA GLY A 140 -10.93 4.80 20.96
C GLY A 140 -11.06 4.14 19.59
N ASP A 141 -10.80 4.88 18.51
CA ASP A 141 -10.87 4.37 17.14
C ASP A 141 -9.75 3.38 16.83
N ILE A 142 -8.53 3.64 17.30
CA ILE A 142 -7.40 2.71 17.15
C ILE A 142 -7.67 1.42 17.92
N GLN A 143 -8.14 1.50 19.16
CA GLN A 143 -8.49 0.33 19.96
C GLN A 143 -9.63 -0.48 19.32
N LEU A 144 -10.65 0.21 18.80
CA LEU A 144 -11.75 -0.43 18.08
C LEU A 144 -11.25 -1.15 16.82
N LEU A 145 -10.45 -0.49 15.99
CA LEU A 145 -9.82 -1.09 14.81
C LEU A 145 -9.04 -2.35 15.18
N LEU A 146 -8.11 -2.26 16.14
CA LEU A 146 -7.24 -3.36 16.54
C LEU A 146 -7.99 -4.51 17.26
N SER A 147 -9.21 -4.26 17.74
CA SER A 147 -10.11 -5.28 18.29
C SER A 147 -10.86 -6.08 17.23
N HIS A 148 -10.83 -5.64 15.96
CA HIS A 148 -11.56 -6.30 14.89
C HIS A 148 -11.09 -7.76 14.71
N PRO A 149 -12.01 -8.75 14.55
CA PRO A 149 -11.66 -10.17 14.51
C PRO A 149 -10.66 -10.56 13.41
N ILE A 150 -10.59 -9.77 12.33
CA ILE A 150 -9.64 -9.99 11.22
C ILE A 150 -8.19 -10.07 11.69
N PHE A 151 -7.81 -9.33 12.75
CA PHE A 151 -6.45 -9.34 13.29
C PHE A 151 -6.10 -10.64 14.05
N SER A 152 -7.09 -11.51 14.28
CA SER A 152 -6.93 -12.84 14.87
C SER A 152 -7.23 -13.97 13.89
N ASP A 153 -7.56 -13.65 12.64
CA ASP A 153 -7.83 -14.64 11.60
C ASP A 153 -6.51 -15.19 11.05
N ALA A 154 -6.32 -16.51 11.05
CA ALA A 154 -5.09 -17.11 10.54
C ALA A 154 -4.90 -16.89 9.03
N SER A 155 -5.97 -16.67 8.28
CA SER A 155 -5.93 -16.51 6.82
C SER A 155 -5.14 -15.28 6.37
N ILE A 156 -5.11 -14.20 7.17
CA ILE A 156 -4.31 -13.02 6.82
C ILE A 156 -2.80 -13.30 6.86
N GLY A 157 -2.36 -14.27 7.66
CA GLY A 157 -0.97 -14.66 7.83
C GLY A 157 -0.38 -15.42 6.63
N VAL A 158 -1.21 -16.05 5.80
CA VAL A 158 -0.78 -16.95 4.70
C VAL A 158 0.20 -16.27 3.75
N ALA A 159 -0.06 -15.02 3.36
CA ALA A 159 0.82 -14.28 2.46
C ALA A 159 2.19 -13.98 3.10
N ALA A 160 2.20 -13.64 4.38
CA ALA A 160 3.43 -13.33 5.11
C ALA A 160 4.26 -14.59 5.40
N GLU A 161 3.60 -15.70 5.71
CA GLU A 161 4.23 -17.02 5.90
C GLU A 161 4.88 -17.51 4.61
N LYS A 162 4.18 -17.37 3.47
CA LYS A 162 4.76 -17.68 2.14
C LYS A 162 5.98 -16.81 1.86
N LEU A 163 5.84 -15.48 2.00
CA LEU A 163 6.94 -14.54 1.77
C LEU A 163 8.17 -14.90 2.63
N HIS A 164 7.95 -15.20 3.91
CA HIS A 164 9.02 -15.61 4.81
C HIS A 164 9.65 -16.95 4.38
N ALA A 165 8.83 -17.96 4.09
CA ALA A 165 9.32 -19.27 3.64
C ALA A 165 10.16 -19.18 2.36
N ASP A 166 9.73 -18.36 1.40
CA ASP A 166 10.47 -18.15 0.15
C ASP A 166 11.74 -17.32 0.35
N ALA A 167 11.74 -16.38 1.30
CA ALA A 167 12.95 -15.64 1.68
C ALA A 167 13.98 -16.56 2.34
N MET A 168 13.56 -17.48 3.22
CA MET A 168 14.46 -18.41 3.92
C MET A 168 15.07 -19.50 3.04
N LYS A 169 14.42 -19.83 1.90
CA LYS A 169 14.98 -20.77 0.91
C LYS A 169 16.16 -20.19 0.13
N ASP A 170 16.22 -18.86 0.03
CA ASP A 170 17.27 -18.17 -0.70
C ASP A 170 18.56 -18.15 0.13
N LEU A 171 19.58 -18.92 -0.30
CA LEU A 171 20.87 -19.03 0.39
C LEU A 171 21.65 -17.71 0.42
N GLU A 172 21.27 -16.74 -0.43
CA GLU A 172 21.83 -15.38 -0.46
C GLU A 172 20.92 -14.35 0.22
N SER A 173 19.90 -14.80 0.96
CA SER A 173 18.83 -13.98 1.52
C SER A 173 19.30 -12.75 2.28
N ASP A 174 20.36 -12.80 3.09
CA ASP A 174 20.84 -11.62 3.82
C ASP A 174 21.25 -10.46 2.89
N ASN A 175 21.98 -10.75 1.80
CA ASN A 175 22.37 -9.74 0.80
C ASN A 175 21.16 -9.33 -0.05
N ALA A 176 20.30 -10.28 -0.39
CA ALA A 176 19.17 -10.07 -1.26
C ALA A 176 18.04 -9.27 -0.56
N LEU A 177 17.84 -9.46 0.75
CA LEU A 177 16.93 -8.67 1.58
C LEU A 177 17.44 -7.25 1.80
N TRP A 178 18.77 -7.04 1.86
CA TRP A 178 19.32 -5.69 1.79
C TRP A 178 18.92 -5.00 0.48
N GLU A 179 18.95 -5.71 -0.65
CA GLU A 179 18.52 -5.18 -1.95
C GLU A 179 17.03 -4.77 -1.92
N ALA A 180 16.16 -5.60 -1.34
CA ALA A 180 14.73 -5.30 -1.16
C ALA A 180 14.52 -4.00 -0.36
N ARG A 181 15.28 -3.82 0.72
CA ARG A 181 15.23 -2.61 1.55
C ARG A 181 15.72 -1.38 0.81
N MET A 182 16.77 -1.52 -0.01
CA MET A 182 17.24 -0.42 -0.86
C MET A 182 16.19 -0.04 -1.91
N ARG A 183 15.60 -1.02 -2.60
CA ARG A 183 14.50 -0.79 -3.56
C ARG A 183 13.31 -0.11 -2.91
N THR A 184 12.94 -0.51 -1.71
CA THR A 184 11.87 0.13 -0.93
C THR A 184 12.17 1.60 -0.61
N ARG A 185 13.42 1.94 -0.27
CA ARG A 185 13.83 3.34 -0.10
C ARG A 185 13.74 4.12 -1.41
N GLU A 186 14.08 3.49 -2.53
CA GLU A 186 13.94 4.11 -3.86
C GLU A 186 12.47 4.32 -4.25
N LEU A 187 11.55 3.42 -3.86
CA LEU A 187 10.10 3.62 -4.03
C LEU A 187 9.62 4.91 -3.35
N LEU A 188 10.14 5.23 -2.16
CA LEU A 188 9.83 6.49 -1.49
C LEU A 188 10.49 7.70 -2.18
N ARG A 189 11.73 7.54 -2.66
CA ARG A 189 12.48 8.62 -3.34
C ARG A 189 11.87 9.03 -4.67
N ILE A 190 11.42 8.06 -5.48
CA ILE A 190 10.82 8.35 -6.79
C ILE A 190 9.52 9.15 -6.67
N MET A 191 8.83 9.11 -5.52
CA MET A 191 7.67 9.99 -5.27
C MET A 191 8.03 11.48 -5.37
N ASN A 192 9.30 11.87 -5.19
CA ASN A 192 9.72 13.27 -5.40
C ASN A 192 9.63 13.73 -6.86
N CYS A 193 9.55 12.79 -7.82
CA CYS A 193 9.36 13.08 -9.25
C CYS A 193 7.89 13.25 -9.64
N VAL A 194 6.95 12.95 -8.73
CA VAL A 194 5.51 13.11 -8.95
C VAL A 194 5.15 14.61 -8.90
N GLN A 195 4.58 15.11 -9.99
CA GLN A 195 4.27 16.54 -10.17
C GLN A 195 2.98 16.96 -9.47
N CYS A 196 1.99 16.06 -9.41
CA CYS A 196 0.77 16.27 -8.65
C CYS A 196 1.05 16.27 -7.14
N ASN A 197 0.82 17.39 -6.45
CA ASN A 197 1.12 17.53 -5.01
C ASN A 197 0.35 16.54 -4.13
N LYS A 198 -0.96 16.38 -4.37
CA LYS A 198 -1.83 15.44 -3.66
C LYS A 198 -1.37 13.99 -3.89
N CYS A 199 -1.11 13.63 -5.15
CA CYS A 199 -0.58 12.32 -5.53
C CYS A 199 0.79 12.04 -4.90
N ARG A 200 1.66 13.04 -4.81
CA ARG A 200 2.96 12.92 -4.13
C ARG A 200 2.82 12.69 -2.63
N LEU A 201 1.95 13.43 -1.96
CA LEU A 201 1.69 13.27 -0.52
C LEU A 201 1.19 11.85 -0.23
N HIS A 202 0.13 11.45 -0.90
CA HIS A 202 -0.48 10.13 -0.69
C HIS A 202 0.36 8.97 -1.21
N GLY A 203 1.13 9.18 -2.28
CA GLY A 203 2.13 8.25 -2.76
C GLY A 203 3.21 7.99 -1.71
N LYS A 204 3.72 9.05 -1.05
CA LYS A 204 4.67 8.89 0.06
C LYS A 204 4.08 8.13 1.25
N ILE A 205 2.83 8.42 1.63
CA ILE A 205 2.13 7.67 2.69
C ILE A 205 2.07 6.18 2.34
N SER A 206 1.60 5.85 1.13
CA SER A 206 1.45 4.47 0.66
C SER A 206 2.80 3.73 0.55
N MET A 207 3.83 4.38 -0.02
CA MET A 207 5.16 3.78 -0.18
C MET A 207 5.87 3.59 1.17
N MET A 208 5.70 4.53 2.11
CA MET A 208 6.24 4.39 3.47
C MET A 208 5.49 3.29 4.23
N GLY A 209 4.16 3.21 4.12
CA GLY A 209 3.38 2.13 4.71
C GLY A 209 3.83 0.75 4.22
N LEU A 210 4.02 0.58 2.91
CA LEU A 210 4.57 -0.66 2.35
C LEU A 210 6.01 -0.94 2.85
N SER A 211 6.84 0.09 3.01
CA SER A 211 8.16 -0.05 3.62
C SER A 211 8.08 -0.57 5.05
N THR A 212 7.17 -0.02 5.84
CA THR A 212 6.93 -0.45 7.23
C THR A 212 6.43 -1.89 7.28
N VAL A 213 5.57 -2.31 6.35
CA VAL A 213 5.15 -3.71 6.20
C VAL A 213 6.36 -4.63 6.03
N PHE A 214 7.24 -4.34 5.07
CA PHE A 214 8.45 -5.16 4.86
C PHE A 214 9.42 -5.12 6.04
N GLN A 215 9.57 -3.96 6.69
CA GLN A 215 10.40 -3.84 7.88
C GLN A 215 9.91 -4.72 9.02
N ILE A 216 8.60 -4.78 9.27
CA ILE A 216 8.01 -5.60 10.32
C ILE A 216 8.04 -7.09 9.93
N LEU A 217 7.70 -7.43 8.69
CA LEU A 217 7.56 -8.82 8.28
C LEU A 217 8.89 -9.52 7.98
N MET A 218 9.86 -8.81 7.38
CA MET A 218 11.15 -9.38 6.97
C MET A 218 12.33 -8.84 7.78
N GLY A 219 12.26 -7.62 8.33
CA GLY A 219 13.38 -7.05 9.08
C GLY A 219 14.67 -6.95 8.28
N ARG A 220 15.80 -7.38 8.86
CA ARG A 220 17.11 -7.40 8.16
C ARG A 220 17.50 -8.78 7.63
N SER A 221 17.18 -9.82 8.38
CA SER A 221 17.55 -11.23 8.13
C SER A 221 16.44 -12.05 7.50
N GLY A 222 15.23 -11.48 7.32
CA GLY A 222 14.06 -12.20 6.83
C GLY A 222 13.18 -12.74 7.95
N GLU A 223 13.71 -12.84 9.17
CA GLU A 223 13.03 -13.38 10.36
C GLU A 223 12.02 -12.41 11.01
N GLY A 224 11.86 -11.21 10.43
CA GLY A 224 11.01 -10.15 10.96
C GLY A 224 11.76 -9.04 11.70
N GLY A 225 11.10 -7.89 11.82
CA GLY A 225 11.60 -6.73 12.54
C GLY A 225 10.91 -6.54 13.88
N ASP A 226 11.59 -5.86 14.81
CA ASP A 226 11.02 -5.44 16.08
C ASP A 226 10.09 -4.23 15.88
N PRO A 227 8.77 -4.36 16.13
CA PRO A 227 7.82 -3.26 15.99
C PRO A 227 8.14 -2.07 16.90
N ASN A 228 8.85 -2.26 18.01
CA ASN A 228 9.24 -1.17 18.91
C ASN A 228 10.31 -0.24 18.32
N ARG A 229 10.98 -0.67 17.24
CA ARG A 229 11.97 0.14 16.52
C ARG A 229 11.36 0.91 15.34
N VAL A 230 10.07 0.73 15.08
CA VAL A 230 9.33 1.45 14.04
C VAL A 230 8.98 2.84 14.57
N HIS A 231 9.28 3.88 13.79
CA HIS A 231 9.01 5.25 14.18
C HIS A 231 7.50 5.56 14.13
N ARG A 232 7.06 6.56 14.91
CA ARG A 232 5.65 7.00 14.93
C ARG A 232 5.08 7.27 13.53
N VAL A 233 5.85 7.95 12.68
CA VAL A 233 5.41 8.27 11.30
C VAL A 233 5.22 7.00 10.46
N GLU A 234 6.08 6.00 10.64
CA GLU A 234 5.98 4.71 9.95
C GLU A 234 4.71 3.97 10.40
N LEU A 235 4.43 3.92 11.71
CA LEU A 235 3.18 3.35 12.25
C LEU A 235 1.94 4.09 11.73
N ALA A 236 1.96 5.42 11.71
CA ALA A 236 0.86 6.22 11.17
C ALA A 236 0.63 5.91 9.68
N THR A 237 1.69 5.77 8.88
CA THR A 237 1.57 5.41 7.46
C THR A 237 1.11 3.97 7.25
N LEU A 238 1.47 3.02 8.14
CA LEU A 238 0.96 1.65 8.12
C LEU A 238 -0.56 1.63 8.28
N ILE A 239 -1.08 2.29 9.31
CA ILE A 239 -2.54 2.37 9.58
C ILE A 239 -3.26 3.13 8.45
N SER A 240 -2.69 4.24 7.98
CA SER A 240 -3.26 5.00 6.85
C SER A 240 -3.29 4.16 5.57
N THR A 241 -2.27 3.34 5.33
CA THR A 241 -2.20 2.47 4.16
C THR A 241 -3.20 1.31 4.26
N LEU A 242 -3.43 0.77 5.47
CA LEU A 242 -4.50 -0.21 5.71
C LEU A 242 -5.88 0.34 5.37
N TYR A 243 -6.17 1.58 5.76
CA TYR A 243 -7.41 2.26 5.37
C TYR A 243 -7.57 2.32 3.84
N LYS A 244 -6.50 2.69 3.13
CA LYS A 244 -6.51 2.73 1.66
C LYS A 244 -6.73 1.35 1.02
N PHE A 245 -6.09 0.31 1.54
CA PHE A 245 -6.32 -1.07 1.07
C PHE A 245 -7.78 -1.50 1.29
N SER A 246 -8.32 -1.29 2.49
CA SER A 246 -9.72 -1.59 2.81
C SER A 246 -10.67 -0.92 1.80
N ARG A 247 -10.43 0.36 1.53
CA ARG A 247 -11.20 1.14 0.57
C ARG A 247 -11.08 0.67 -0.87
N ALA A 248 -9.90 0.19 -1.28
CA ALA A 248 -9.68 -0.39 -2.61
C ALA A 248 -10.40 -1.74 -2.76
N VAL A 249 -10.35 -2.59 -1.73
CA VAL A 249 -11.05 -3.88 -1.70
C VAL A 249 -12.57 -3.69 -1.71
N ASP A 250 -13.09 -2.72 -0.96
CA ASP A 250 -14.50 -2.34 -0.98
C ASP A 250 -14.97 -1.95 -2.39
N LEU A 251 -14.21 -1.07 -3.08
CA LEU A 251 -14.51 -0.69 -4.46
C LEU A 251 -14.54 -1.92 -5.39
N CYS A 252 -13.50 -2.76 -5.36
CA CYS A 252 -13.44 -3.99 -6.17
C CYS A 252 -14.62 -4.94 -5.86
N SER A 253 -15.15 -4.91 -4.65
CA SER A 253 -16.31 -5.74 -4.25
C SER A 253 -17.64 -5.16 -4.75
N GLN A 254 -17.73 -3.84 -4.90
CA GLN A 254 -18.88 -3.15 -5.46
C GLN A 254 -18.93 -3.29 -6.99
N MET A 255 -17.80 -3.11 -7.68
CA MET A 255 -17.71 -3.14 -9.15
C MET A 255 -17.71 -4.56 -9.75
N LYS A 256 -17.58 -5.62 -8.93
CA LYS A 256 -17.73 -7.02 -9.39
C LYS A 256 -19.20 -7.48 -9.48
N LYS A 257 -20.15 -6.70 -8.95
CA LYS A 257 -21.58 -7.01 -8.94
C LYS A 257 -22.25 -6.47 -10.19
#